data_AF-A0A2W6WWW6-F1
#
_entry.id   AF-A0A2W6WWW6-F1
#
_cell.length_a   1.000
_cell.length_b   1.000
_cell.length_c   1.000
_cell.angle_alpha   90.00
_cell.angle_beta   90.00
_cell.angle_gamma   90.00
#
_symmetry.space_group_name_H-M   'P 1'
#
loop_
_entity.id
_entity.type
_entity.pdbx_description
1 polymer ?
#
loop_
_entity_poly.entity_id
_entity_poly.type
_entity_poly.pdbx_seq_one_letter_code
_entity_poly.pdbx_strand_id
1 'polypeptide(L)' 'MSPQLLASPPRLPMVQRGPTGEMTGGQCHASLAALYDVAGQIRATLVELQDQVRAGACAGR' A
#
# COMPACT_ATOMS: atom_id res chain seq x y z
N MET A 1 -16.98 -13.18 0.54
CA MET A 1 -15.64 -12.75 1.02
C MET A 1 -15.68 -12.81 2.54
N SER A 2 -14.84 -13.65 3.18
CA SER A 2 -14.78 -13.69 4.64
C SER A 2 -14.09 -12.41 5.15
N PRO A 3 -14.69 -11.67 6.10
CA PRO A 3 -14.13 -10.42 6.62
C PRO A 3 -12.72 -10.59 7.21
N GLN A 4 -12.40 -11.81 7.67
CA GLN A 4 -11.12 -12.19 8.26
C GLN A 4 -9.96 -12.22 7.25
N LEU A 5 -10.27 -12.26 5.94
CA LEU A 5 -9.27 -12.20 4.87
C LEU A 5 -9.00 -10.77 4.38
N LEU A 6 -9.70 -9.77 4.93
CA LEU A 6 -9.52 -8.37 4.55
C LEU A 6 -8.45 -7.73 5.43
N ALA A 7 -7.24 -7.57 4.89
CA ALA A 7 -6.23 -6.72 5.51
C ALA A 7 -6.75 -5.27 5.55
N SER A 8 -6.49 -4.56 6.66
CA SER A 8 -6.85 -3.15 6.76
C SER A 8 -6.12 -2.35 5.66
N PRO A 9 -6.83 -1.49 4.91
CA PRO A 9 -6.20 -0.72 3.85
C PRO A 9 -5.16 0.26 4.42
N PRO A 10 -3.99 0.40 3.79
CA PRO A 10 -3.01 1.38 4.23
C PRO A 10 -3.56 2.80 4.02
N ARG A 11 -3.12 3.72 4.88
CA ARG A 11 -3.50 5.12 4.74
C ARG A 11 -2.74 5.76 3.59
N LEU A 12 -3.47 6.48 2.75
CA LEU A 12 -2.86 7.25 1.68
C LEU A 12 -2.14 8.48 2.26
N PRO A 13 -0.96 8.84 1.71
CA PRO A 13 -0.27 10.05 2.09
C PRO A 13 -1.08 11.27 1.65
N MET A 14 -0.96 12.36 2.42
CA MET A 14 -1.52 13.64 2.02
C MET A 14 -0.73 14.19 0.82
N VAL A 15 -1.44 14.78 -0.14
CA VAL A 15 -0.81 15.45 -1.28
C VAL A 15 0.04 16.61 -0.78
N GLN A 16 1.29 16.66 -1.22
CA GLN A 16 2.23 17.68 -0.82
C GLN A 16 1.87 19.00 -1.53
N ARG A 17 1.93 20.09 -0.78
CA ARG A 17 1.64 21.44 -1.28
C ARG A 17 2.72 22.39 -0.81
N GLY A 18 2.94 23.45 -1.59
CA GLY A 18 3.81 24.55 -1.20
C GLY A 18 3.22 25.37 -0.04
N PRO A 19 4.02 26.28 0.55
CA PRO A 19 3.59 27.10 1.69
C PRO A 19 2.33 27.93 1.43
N THR A 20 2.10 28.34 0.19
CA THR A 20 0.92 29.11 -0.26
C THR A 20 -0.20 28.23 -0.82
N GLY A 21 -0.07 26.91 -0.73
CA GLY A 21 -1.10 25.93 -1.10
C GLY A 21 -1.06 25.46 -2.56
N GLU A 22 -0.20 26.05 -3.39
CA GLU A 22 0.03 25.60 -4.76
C GLU A 22 0.68 24.22 -4.83
N MET A 23 0.49 23.55 -5.96
CA MET A 23 1.13 22.29 -6.28
C MET A 23 1.87 22.48 -7.61
N THR A 24 3.18 22.68 -7.54
CA THR A 24 4.03 22.74 -8.73
C THR A 24 4.46 21.33 -9.14
N GLY A 25 5.16 21.20 -10.28
CA GLY A 25 5.69 19.92 -10.74
C GLY A 25 6.55 19.19 -9.70
N GLY A 26 7.29 19.93 -8.86
CA GLY A 26 8.09 19.35 -7.78
C GLY A 26 7.22 18.65 -6.72
N GLN A 27 6.17 19.31 -6.24
CA GLN A 27 5.23 18.71 -5.28
C GLN A 27 4.42 17.57 -5.90
N CYS A 28 4.04 17.67 -7.17
CA CYS A 28 3.41 16.56 -7.90
C CYS A 28 4.30 15.32 -7.91
N HIS A 29 5.57 15.49 -8.28
CA HIS A 29 6.53 14.38 -8.38
C HIS A 29 6.75 13.71 -7.02
N ALA A 30 6.96 14.49 -5.96
CA ALA A 30 7.15 13.96 -4.62
C ALA A 30 5.88 13.28 -4.07
N SER A 31 4.69 13.82 -4.36
CA SER A 31 3.41 13.18 -4.00
C SER A 31 3.21 11.85 -4.73
N LEU A 32 3.58 11.77 -6.00
CA LEU A 32 3.52 10.53 -6.78
C LEU A 32 4.48 9.48 -6.21
N ALA A 33 5.71 9.85 -5.87
CA ALA A 33 6.66 8.94 -5.23
C ALA A 33 6.07 8.34 -3.93
N ALA A 34 5.50 9.17 -3.06
CA ALA A 34 4.87 8.71 -1.82
C ALA A 34 3.68 7.76 -2.06
N LEU A 35 2.89 7.98 -3.13
CA LEU A 35 1.81 7.06 -3.51
C LEU A 35 2.36 5.70 -3.97
N TYR A 36 3.46 5.70 -4.73
CA TYR A 36 4.10 4.46 -5.18
C TYR A 36 4.77 3.68 -4.04
N ASP A 37 5.25 4.35 -3.00
CA ASP A 37 5.71 3.68 -1.78
C ASP A 37 4.57 2.88 -1.13
N VAL A 38 3.38 3.48 -1.00
CA VAL A 38 2.19 2.78 -0.47
C VAL A 38 1.78 1.64 -1.39
N ALA A 39 1.81 1.82 -2.71
CA ALA A 39 1.54 0.74 -3.66
C ALA A 39 2.55 -0.43 -3.50
N GLY A 40 3.82 -0.12 -3.28
CA GLY A 40 4.86 -1.10 -2.98
C GLY A 40 4.57 -1.89 -1.70
N GLN A 41 4.13 -1.21 -0.64
CA GLN A 41 3.71 -1.84 0.62
C GLN A 41 2.52 -2.78 0.43
N ILE A 42 1.48 -2.34 -0.29
CA ILE A 42 0.31 -3.19 -0.62
C ILE A 42 0.77 -4.47 -1.32
N ARG A 43 1.67 -4.33 -2.30
CA ARG A 43 2.21 -5.48 -3.03
C ARG A 43 3.01 -6.41 -2.13
N ALA A 44 3.83 -5.88 -1.24
CA ALA A 44 4.60 -6.69 -0.28
C ALA A 44 3.67 -7.49 0.65
N THR A 45 2.67 -6.83 1.25
CA THR A 45 1.68 -7.48 2.10
C THR A 45 0.90 -8.57 1.34
N LEU A 46 0.53 -8.33 0.09
CA LEU A 46 -0.13 -9.35 -0.73
C LEU A 46 0.73 -10.61 -0.91
N VAL A 47 2.03 -10.44 -1.17
CA VAL A 47 2.97 -11.56 -1.32
C VAL A 47 3.08 -12.35 -0.01
N GLU A 48 3.24 -11.66 1.12
CA GLU A 48 3.30 -12.29 2.44
C GLU A 48 2.04 -13.10 2.76
N LEU A 49 0.86 -12.54 2.48
CA LEU A 49 -0.43 -13.23 2.66
C LEU A 49 -0.54 -14.46 1.76
N GLN A 50 -0.09 -14.37 0.51
CA GLN A 50 -0.07 -15.52 -0.41
C GLN A 50 0.83 -16.63 0.11
N ASP A 51 1.99 -16.30 0.67
CA ASP A 51 2.92 -17.28 1.22
C ASP A 51 2.37 -17.95 2.49
N GLN A 52 1.69 -17.20 3.36
CA GLN A 52 0.98 -17.75 4.52
C GLN A 52 -0.11 -18.74 4.11
N VAL A 53 -0.90 -18.40 3.09
CA VAL A 53 -1.94 -19.30 2.54
C VAL A 53 -1.32 -20.57 1.97
N ARG A 54 -0.22 -20.46 1.22
CA ARG A 54 0.50 -21.63 0.67
C ARG A 54 1.05 -22.52 1.79
N ALA A 55 1.68 -21.95 2.81
CA ALA A 55 2.21 -22.69 3.96
C ALA A 55 1.09 -23.39 4.74
N GLY A 56 -0.01 -22.70 5.02
CA GLY A 56 -1.19 -23.28 5.68
C GLY A 56 -1.85 -24.39 4.88
N ALA A 57 -1.90 -24.27 3.54
CA ALA A 57 -2.40 -25.32 2.64
C ALA A 57 -1.50 -26.56 2.55
N CYS A 58 -0.21 -26.43 2.88
CA CYS A 58 0.71 -27.56 3.01
C CYS A 58 0.66 -28.21 4.41
N ALA A 59 0.40 -27.45 5.47
CA ALA A 59 0.30 -27.97 6.83
C ALA A 59 -1.00 -28.73 7.13
N GLY A 60 -2.04 -28.54 6.31
CA GLY A 60 -3.33 -29.24 6.43
C GLY A 60 -3.46 -30.53 5.60
N ARG A 61 -2.34 -31.09 5.10
CA ARG A 61 -2.29 -32.36 4.35
C ARG A 61 -1.46 -33.40 5.06
#